data_AF-R6C825-F1
#
_entry.id   AF-R6C825-F1
#
_cell.length_a   1.000
_cell.length_b   1.000
_cell.length_c   1.000
_cell.angle_alpha   90.00
_cell.angle_beta   90.00
_cell.angle_gamma   90.00
#
_symmetry.space_group_name_H-M   'P 1'
#
loop_
_entity.id
_entity.type
_entity.pdbx_description
1 polymer ?
#
loop_
_entity_poly.entity_id
_entity_poly.type
_entity_poly.pdbx_seq_one_letter_code
_entity_poly.pdbx_strand_id
1 'polypeptide(L)'
;MRRHGGNIGRCLDYCGDEKLRAAAEYAENAALAIAQRSEYGLLKALAECELKKEALSAVMVYLQRIMRDACRMRAGAPAPRVFSQKVCGALSESFTTARLADIYDTTGEFLRRIAGNGLLSAIPAAYTASIFA
;
A
#
# COMPACT_ATOMS: atom_id res chain seq x y z
N MET A 1 3.70 -9.54 -13.24
CA MET A 1 3.22 -8.51 -12.28
C MET A 1 2.00 -7.81 -12.89
N ARG A 2 0.84 -7.77 -12.24
CA ARG A 2 -0.34 -7.00 -12.72
C ARG A 2 -0.65 -5.87 -11.74
N ARG A 3 0.26 -4.89 -11.65
CA ARG A 3 0.13 -3.72 -10.74
C ARG A 3 -1.23 -3.00 -10.88
N HIS A 4 -1.86 -3.08 -12.07
CA HIS A 4 -3.14 -2.44 -12.38
C HIS A 4 -4.25 -3.40 -12.83
N GLY A 5 -4.18 -4.70 -12.50
CA GLY A 5 -5.31 -5.63 -12.67
C GLY A 5 -5.76 -5.90 -14.11
N GLY A 6 -4.99 -5.48 -15.13
CA GLY A 6 -5.36 -5.63 -16.55
C GLY A 6 -5.87 -4.36 -17.22
N ASN A 7 -5.91 -3.22 -16.52
CA ASN A 7 -6.19 -1.93 -17.13
C ASN A 7 -4.97 -1.46 -17.95
N ILE A 8 -5.03 -1.62 -19.27
CA ILE A 8 -3.92 -1.32 -20.19
C ILE A 8 -3.53 0.16 -20.14
N GLY A 9 -4.49 1.08 -20.09
CA GLY A 9 -4.21 2.51 -19.97
C GLY A 9 -3.39 2.83 -18.73
N ARG A 10 -3.80 2.32 -17.57
CA ARG A 10 -3.03 2.49 -16.31
C ARG A 10 -1.67 1.79 -16.34
N CYS A 11 -1.52 0.69 -17.07
CA CYS A 11 -0.22 0.07 -17.28
C CYS A 11 0.69 0.95 -18.15
N LEU A 12 0.15 1.57 -19.20
CA LEU A 12 0.89 2.51 -20.04
C LEU A 12 1.28 3.76 -19.25
N ASP A 13 0.36 4.32 -18.46
CA ASP A 13 0.64 5.43 -17.55
C ASP A 13 1.78 5.07 -16.60
N TYR A 14 1.74 3.88 -15.99
CA TYR A 14 2.81 3.42 -15.10
C TYR A 14 4.16 3.29 -15.81
N CYS A 15 4.19 2.81 -17.06
CA CYS A 15 5.42 2.73 -17.84
C CYS A 15 5.97 4.10 -18.22
N GLY A 16 5.11 5.10 -18.44
CA GLY A 16 5.49 6.45 -18.87
C GLY A 16 5.70 7.46 -17.73
N ASP A 17 5.13 7.24 -16.54
CA ASP A 17 5.12 8.20 -15.44
C ASP A 17 6.03 7.73 -14.29
N GLU A 18 7.13 8.45 -14.09
CA GLU A 18 8.08 8.23 -12.99
C GLU A 18 7.44 8.41 -11.61
N LYS A 19 6.46 9.31 -11.46
CA LYS A 19 5.78 9.54 -10.18
C LYS A 19 4.94 8.33 -9.77
N LEU A 20 4.30 7.67 -10.73
CA LEU A 20 3.54 6.44 -10.46
C LEU A 20 4.45 5.28 -10.08
N ARG A 21 5.67 5.22 -10.66
CA ARG A 21 6.69 4.23 -10.28
C ARG A 21 7.21 4.48 -8.87
N ALA A 22 7.55 5.73 -8.55
CA ALA A 22 7.98 6.13 -7.21
C ALA A 22 6.89 5.83 -6.16
N ALA A 23 5.63 6.20 -6.44
CA ALA A 23 4.50 5.89 -5.55
C ALA A 23 4.34 4.37 -5.30
N ALA A 24 4.57 3.55 -6.32
CA ALA A 24 4.52 2.10 -6.17
C ALA A 24 5.68 1.57 -5.32
N GLU A 25 6.88 2.14 -5.46
CA GLU A 25 8.04 1.81 -4.64
C GLU A 25 7.84 2.20 -3.17
N TYR A 26 7.35 3.42 -2.90
CA TYR A 26 6.99 3.84 -1.53
C TYR A 26 5.96 2.90 -0.90
N ALA A 27 4.95 2.46 -1.68
CA ALA A 27 3.97 1.49 -1.20
C ALA A 27 4.58 0.11 -0.91
N GLU A 28 5.52 -0.37 -1.72
CA GLU A 28 6.24 -1.62 -1.44
C GLU A 28 7.11 -1.52 -0.19
N ASN A 29 7.81 -0.41 0.00
CA ASN A 29 8.64 -0.15 1.19
C ASN A 29 7.79 -0.05 2.46
N ALA A 30 6.68 0.69 2.40
CA ALA A 30 5.71 0.78 3.48
C ALA A 30 5.12 -0.60 3.84
N ALA A 31 4.71 -1.39 2.85
CA ALA A 31 4.18 -2.74 3.06
C ALA A 31 5.23 -3.70 3.64
N LEU A 32 6.50 -3.59 3.22
CA LEU A 32 7.58 -4.38 3.80
C LEU A 32 7.84 -4.00 5.26
N ALA A 33 7.82 -2.71 5.59
CA ALA A 33 7.94 -2.24 6.96
C ALA A 33 6.79 -2.76 7.84
N ILE A 34 5.55 -2.81 7.32
CA ILE A 34 4.41 -3.41 8.00
C ILE A 34 4.64 -4.91 8.25
N ALA A 35 5.09 -5.67 7.24
CA ALA A 35 5.42 -7.09 7.40
C ALA A 35 6.49 -7.33 8.48
N GLN A 36 7.49 -6.46 8.54
CA GLN A 36 8.58 -6.51 9.52
C GLN A 36 8.23 -5.92 10.89
N ARG A 37 7.00 -5.41 11.05
CA ARG A 37 6.54 -4.68 12.23
C ARG A 37 7.42 -3.47 12.60
N SER A 38 7.96 -2.79 11.59
CA SER A 38 8.82 -1.62 11.76
C SER A 38 7.99 -0.33 11.66
N GLU A 39 7.57 0.20 12.81
CA GLU A 39 6.85 1.48 12.89
C GLU A 39 7.64 2.63 12.27
N TYR A 40 8.92 2.76 12.65
CA TYR A 40 9.80 3.76 12.08
C TYR A 40 9.99 3.58 10.57
N GLY A 41 10.12 2.33 10.11
CA GLY A 41 10.23 2.02 8.68
C GLY A 41 8.99 2.47 7.90
N LEU A 42 7.79 2.26 8.46
CA LEU A 42 6.54 2.69 7.84
C LEU A 42 6.43 4.21 7.80
N LEU A 43 6.70 4.87 8.94
CA LEU A 43 6.66 6.33 9.02
C LEU A 43 7.62 6.96 8.02
N LYS A 44 8.85 6.45 7.95
CA LYS A 44 9.88 6.92 7.02
C LYS A 44 9.42 6.75 5.57
N ALA A 45 8.94 5.57 5.19
CA ALA A 45 8.51 5.30 3.81
C ALA A 45 7.37 6.23 3.35
N LEU A 46 6.46 6.61 4.25
CA LEU A 46 5.37 7.53 3.96
C LEU A 46 5.79 9.00 4.00
N ALA A 47 6.71 9.37 4.90
CA ALA A 47 7.22 10.74 5.01
C ALA A 47 8.17 11.12 3.86
N GLU A 48 8.85 10.14 3.27
CA GLU A 48 9.68 10.32 2.06
C GLU A 48 8.84 10.51 0.79
N CYS A 49 7.55 10.18 0.83
CA CYS A 49 6.64 10.49 -0.25
C CYS A 49 6.43 12.01 -0.32
N GLU A 50 6.42 12.57 -1.54
CA GLU A 50 6.04 13.96 -1.75
C GLU A 50 4.65 14.20 -1.11
N LEU A 51 4.56 15.11 -0.13
CA LEU A 51 3.33 15.41 0.62
C LEU A 51 2.30 16.20 -0.22
N LYS A 52 2.06 15.73 -1.44
CA LYS A 52 1.00 16.15 -2.36
C LYS A 52 -0.11 15.12 -2.34
N LYS A 53 -1.34 15.61 -2.50
CA LYS A 53 -2.55 14.80 -2.44
C LYS A 53 -2.51 13.62 -3.41
N GLU A 54 -2.07 13.86 -4.65
CA GLU A 54 -2.04 12.88 -5.72
C GLU A 54 -1.03 11.77 -5.44
N ALA A 55 0.17 12.14 -4.99
CA ALA A 55 1.24 11.20 -4.68
C ALA A 55 0.86 10.29 -3.51
N LEU A 56 0.39 10.88 -2.40
CA LEU A 56 0.00 10.12 -1.22
C LEU A 56 -1.24 9.24 -1.48
N SER A 57 -2.20 9.73 -2.29
CA SER A 57 -3.34 8.93 -2.72
C SER A 57 -2.89 7.72 -3.55
N ALA A 58 -1.93 7.89 -4.46
CA ALA A 58 -1.39 6.81 -5.27
C ALA A 58 -0.72 5.74 -4.39
N VAL A 59 0.09 6.16 -3.41
CA VAL A 59 0.72 5.25 -2.43
C VAL A 59 -0.35 4.44 -1.68
N MET A 60 -1.38 5.09 -1.14
CA MET A 60 -2.45 4.41 -0.40
C MET A 60 -3.24 3.43 -1.29
N VAL A 61 -3.51 3.78 -2.55
CA VAL A 61 -4.17 2.88 -3.51
C VAL A 61 -3.30 1.64 -3.78
N TYR A 62 -1.98 1.80 -3.91
CA TYR A 62 -1.08 0.66 -4.10
C TYR A 62 -0.97 -0.19 -2.84
N LEU A 63 -0.89 0.42 -1.65
CA LEU A 63 -0.94 -0.30 -0.38
C LEU A 63 -2.21 -1.15 -0.26
N GLN A 64 -3.39 -0.60 -0.54
CA GLN A 64 -4.63 -1.38 -0.56
C GLN A 64 -4.56 -2.58 -1.51
N ARG A 65 -3.98 -2.42 -2.71
CA ARG A 65 -3.82 -3.54 -3.65
C ARG A 65 -2.88 -4.60 -3.10
N ILE A 66 -1.76 -4.20 -2.49
CA ILE A 66 -0.81 -5.10 -1.85
C ILE A 66 -1.49 -5.89 -0.72
N MET A 67 -2.24 -5.23 0.16
CA MET A 67 -2.93 -5.88 1.29
C MET A 67 -4.00 -6.86 0.83
N ARG A 68 -4.80 -6.47 -0.17
CA ARG A 68 -5.79 -7.36 -0.81
C ARG A 68 -5.10 -8.60 -1.40
N ASP A 69 -4.01 -8.40 -2.12
CA ASP A 69 -3.30 -9.47 -2.81
C ASP A 69 -2.60 -10.42 -1.81
N ALA A 70 -2.02 -9.89 -0.73
CA ALA A 70 -1.51 -10.66 0.39
C ALA A 70 -2.61 -11.47 1.09
N CYS A 71 -3.79 -10.88 1.28
CA CYS A 71 -4.96 -11.57 1.86
C CYS A 71 -5.40 -12.75 0.97
N ARG A 72 -5.43 -12.55 -0.36
CA ARG A 72 -5.72 -13.64 -1.32
C ARG A 72 -4.67 -14.75 -1.28
N MET A 73 -3.39 -14.40 -1.15
CA MET A 73 -2.32 -15.38 -0.98
C MET A 73 -2.50 -16.18 0.31
N ARG A 74 -2.75 -15.50 1.44
CA ARG A 74 -2.98 -16.15 2.75
C ARG A 74 -4.23 -17.04 2.76
N ALA A 75 -5.24 -16.70 1.97
CA ALA A 75 -6.45 -17.51 1.79
C ALA A 75 -6.28 -18.73 0.85
N GLY A 76 -5.08 -18.94 0.28
CA GLY A 76 -4.80 -20.08 -0.60
C GLY A 76 -5.40 -19.95 -2.01
N ALA A 77 -5.67 -18.73 -2.47
CA ALA A 77 -6.19 -18.52 -3.82
C ALA A 77 -5.17 -18.99 -4.88
N PRO A 78 -5.56 -19.75 -5.91
CA PRO A 78 -4.64 -20.29 -6.90
C PRO A 78 -4.02 -19.19 -7.79
N ALA A 79 -2.69 -19.24 -7.94
CA ALA A 79 -1.87 -18.43 -8.84
C ALA A 79 -2.24 -16.93 -8.89
N PRO A 80 -2.23 -16.19 -7.76
CA PRO A 80 -2.62 -14.80 -7.78
C PRO A 80 -1.54 -14.01 -8.54
N ARG A 81 -1.91 -13.42 -9.68
CA ARG A 81 -1.09 -12.40 -10.34
C ARG A 81 -1.13 -11.14 -9.48
N VAL A 82 -0.28 -11.10 -8.46
CA VAL A 82 -0.27 -10.05 -7.43
C VAL A 82 0.49 -8.80 -7.87
N PHE A 83 0.32 -7.75 -7.05
CA PHE A 83 1.06 -6.51 -7.13
C PHE A 83 2.57 -6.73 -7.06
N SER A 84 3.07 -7.38 -6.00
CA SER A 84 4.49 -7.72 -5.82
C SER A 84 4.62 -9.04 -5.07
N GLN A 85 5.20 -10.07 -5.72
CA GLN A 85 5.27 -11.42 -5.14
C GLN A 85 6.04 -11.43 -3.82
N LYS A 86 7.16 -10.71 -3.77
CA LYS A 86 8.04 -10.61 -2.59
C LYS A 86 7.28 -10.02 -1.39
N VAL A 87 6.67 -8.85 -1.58
CA VAL A 87 6.03 -8.13 -0.47
C VAL A 87 4.70 -8.74 -0.07
N CYS A 88 3.89 -9.19 -1.05
CA CYS A 88 2.63 -9.88 -0.75
C CYS A 88 2.89 -11.22 -0.03
N GLY A 89 3.95 -11.94 -0.40
CA GLY A 89 4.40 -13.14 0.30
C GLY A 89 4.74 -12.86 1.76
N ALA A 90 5.64 -11.90 2.01
CA ALA A 90 6.04 -11.51 3.37
C ALA A 90 4.84 -11.11 4.25
N LEU A 91 3.91 -10.30 3.72
CA LEU A 91 2.69 -9.93 4.44
C LEU A 91 1.77 -11.12 4.69
N SER A 92 1.59 -11.99 3.69
CA SER A 92 0.74 -13.17 3.81
C SER A 92 1.25 -14.14 4.87
N GLU A 93 2.55 -14.27 5.05
CA GLU A 93 3.16 -15.09 6.10
C GLU A 93 3.03 -14.43 7.48
N SER A 94 3.21 -13.11 7.53
CA SER A 94 3.28 -12.32 8.77
C SER A 94 1.93 -12.11 9.45
N PHE A 95 0.83 -12.10 8.70
CA PHE A 95 -0.50 -11.74 9.22
C PHE A 95 -1.61 -12.71 8.82
N THR A 96 -2.65 -12.79 9.66
CA THR A 96 -3.89 -13.51 9.35
C THR A 96 -4.70 -12.78 8.28
N THR A 97 -5.63 -13.47 7.62
CA THR A 97 -6.58 -12.84 6.68
C THR A 97 -7.38 -11.71 7.32
N ALA A 98 -7.81 -11.89 8.57
CA ALA A 98 -8.54 -10.87 9.32
C ALA A 98 -7.72 -9.59 9.53
N ARG A 99 -6.45 -9.71 9.94
CA ARG A 99 -5.59 -8.53 10.11
C ARG A 99 -5.24 -7.87 8.77
N LEU A 100 -5.05 -8.65 7.71
CA LEU A 100 -4.82 -8.09 6.37
C LEU A 100 -6.04 -7.32 5.84
N ALA A 101 -7.27 -7.79 6.14
CA ALA A 101 -8.51 -7.10 5.82
C ALA A 101 -8.66 -5.80 6.62
N ASP A 102 -8.37 -5.83 7.92
CA ASP A 102 -8.41 -4.65 8.79
C ASP A 102 -7.41 -3.56 8.34
N ILE A 103 -6.18 -3.96 7.98
CA ILE A 103 -5.19 -3.04 7.42
C ILE A 103 -5.67 -2.47 6.07
N TYR A 104 -6.31 -3.29 5.22
CA TYR A 104 -6.88 -2.84 3.95
C TYR A 104 -7.97 -1.76 4.15
N ASP A 105 -8.85 -1.96 5.13
CA ASP A 105 -9.94 -1.03 5.44
C ASP A 105 -9.40 0.26 6.07
N THR A 106 -8.45 0.14 7.00
CA THR A 106 -7.73 1.29 7.59
C THR A 106 -7.05 2.13 6.50
N THR A 107 -6.35 1.49 5.56
CA THR A 107 -5.73 2.18 4.42
C THR A 107 -6.77 2.92 3.57
N GLY A 108 -7.95 2.30 3.37
CA GLY A 108 -9.06 2.90 2.64
C GLY A 108 -9.66 4.11 3.33
N GLU A 109 -9.71 4.11 4.67
CA GLU A 109 -10.10 5.27 5.44
C GLU A 109 -9.14 6.44 5.25
N PHE A 110 -7.83 6.19 5.33
CA PHE A 110 -6.83 7.22 5.12
C PHE A 110 -6.83 7.76 3.68
N LEU A 111 -7.10 6.91 2.69
CA LEU A 111 -7.33 7.36 1.31
C LEU A 111 -8.54 8.32 1.23
N ARG A 112 -9.64 8.04 1.94
CA ARG A 112 -10.80 8.97 2.03
C ARG A 112 -10.44 10.27 2.73
N ARG A 113 -9.64 10.23 3.80
CA ARG A 113 -9.16 11.44 4.51
C ARG A 113 -8.31 12.32 3.60
N ILE A 114 -7.40 11.74 2.80
CA ILE A 114 -6.62 12.46 1.80
C ILE A 114 -7.55 13.08 0.74
N ALA A 115 -8.51 12.31 0.23
CA ALA A 115 -9.49 12.79 -0.75
C ALA A 115 -10.32 13.98 -0.23
N GLY A 116 -10.69 13.94 1.05
CA GLY A 116 -11.40 15.00 1.79
C GLY A 116 -10.54 16.19 2.22
N ASN A 117 -9.30 16.32 1.71
CA ASN A 117 -8.36 17.39 2.06
C ASN A 117 -7.97 17.44 3.55
N GLY A 118 -7.85 16.27 4.18
CA GLY A 118 -7.24 16.17 5.51
C GLY A 118 -5.80 16.71 5.52
N LEU A 119 -5.30 17.05 6.71
CA LEU A 119 -3.95 17.57 6.90
C LEU A 119 -2.90 16.55 6.45
N LEU A 120 -2.35 16.72 5.25
CA LEU A 120 -1.47 15.73 4.59
C LEU A 120 -0.21 15.41 5.41
N SER A 121 0.35 16.40 6.10
CA SER A 121 1.54 16.23 6.95
C SER A 121 1.30 15.34 8.16
N ALA A 122 0.07 15.21 8.64
CA ALA A 122 -0.28 14.34 9.76
C ALA A 122 -0.59 12.90 9.32
N ILE A 123 -0.85 12.68 8.03
CA ILE A 123 -1.26 11.36 7.51
C ILE A 123 -0.21 10.28 7.77
N PRO A 124 1.10 10.47 7.50
CA PRO A 124 2.10 9.43 7.76
C PRO A 124 2.10 8.96 9.22
N ALA A 125 2.11 9.89 10.18
CA ALA A 125 2.13 9.57 11.60
C ALA A 125 0.83 8.90 12.06
N ALA A 126 -0.32 9.46 11.68
CA ALA A 126 -1.62 8.93 12.08
C ALA A 126 -1.91 7.55 11.47
N TYR A 127 -1.50 7.31 10.22
CA TYR A 127 -1.63 6.00 9.59
C TYR A 127 -0.73 4.98 10.27
N THR A 128 0.54 5.31 10.51
CA THR A 128 1.45 4.41 11.25
C THR A 128 0.88 4.04 12.62
N ALA A 129 0.41 5.01 13.39
CA ALA A 129 -0.23 4.74 14.67
C ALA A 129 -1.45 3.80 14.54
N SER A 130 -2.28 3.98 13.51
CA SER A 130 -3.47 3.14 13.28
C SER A 130 -3.13 1.69 12.90
N ILE A 131 -2.01 1.48 12.21
CA ILE A 131 -1.56 0.14 11.80
C ILE A 131 -0.92 -0.65 12.93
N PHE A 132 -0.37 0.04 13.92
CA PHE A 132 0.38 -0.57 15.03
C PHE A 132 -0.33 -0.50 16.39
N ALA A 133 -1.49 0.16 16.45
CA ALA A 133 -2.46 -0.01 17.54
C ALA A 133 -2.98 -1.46 17.58
#